data_AF-A0A8H7R2J6-F1
#
_entry.id   AF-A0A8H7R2J6-F1
#
_cell.length_a   1.000
_cell.length_b   1.000
_cell.length_c   1.000
_cell.angle_alpha   90.00
_cell.angle_beta   90.00
_cell.angle_gamma   90.00
#
_symmetry.space_group_name_H-M   'P 1'
#
loop_
_entity.id
_entity.type
_entity.pdbx_description
1 polymer ?
#
loop_
_entity_poly.entity_id
_entity_poly.type
_entity_poly.pdbx_seq_one_letter_code
_entity_poly.pdbx_strand_id
1 'polypeptide(L)'
;MEHSQIQAQLDPNTYQELEALRGKLWSLQETFSTHLTYLKEPKFPFTWPDLLNKFNMLTARFASLSEDFYNYTEKGSNATLPKLMVHPYIPTTTEQETNILSVLLRTKLIPDIEKLEAETQATIAQELLTDNNNTASQVVHNADDEQLIYSQLKQWNQLLERHDRLAVDATNFISELSTDHRPNFMLRYEDQVDEEEDDDDNEEDKDEEMEDEQEWEKMGFPSEEVWKKWKLECLMNFYSSGKSEIIGSDLKKLAATTTKK
;
A
#
# COMPACT_ATOMS: atom_id res chain seq x y z
N MET A 1 5.60 -35.84 50.97
CA MET A 1 4.57 -35.23 50.12
C MET A 1 5.28 -34.71 48.89
N GLU A 2 5.39 -35.57 47.89
CA GLU A 2 6.00 -35.23 46.61
C GLU A 2 5.02 -34.32 45.88
N HIS A 3 5.37 -33.04 45.78
CA HIS A 3 4.72 -32.17 44.82
C HIS A 3 5.16 -32.65 43.45
N SER A 4 4.29 -33.41 42.79
CA SER A 4 4.39 -33.71 41.36
C SER A 4 4.59 -32.40 40.61
N GLN A 5 5.84 -32.13 40.25
CA GLN A 5 6.20 -31.09 39.30
C GLN A 5 5.61 -31.49 37.96
N ILE A 6 4.36 -31.13 37.73
CA ILE A 6 3.82 -31.02 36.39
C ILE A 6 4.55 -29.81 35.80
N GLN A 7 5.72 -30.03 35.20
CA GLN A 7 6.19 -29.12 34.17
C GLN A 7 5.15 -29.19 33.07
N ALA A 8 4.19 -28.26 33.09
CA ALA A 8 3.33 -28.01 31.95
C ALA A 8 4.25 -27.54 30.82
N GLN A 9 4.79 -28.48 30.05
CA GLN A 9 5.53 -28.17 28.85
C GLN A 9 4.51 -27.62 27.86
N LEU A 10 4.71 -26.36 27.45
CA LEU A 10 3.92 -25.77 26.38
C LEU A 10 4.08 -26.62 25.11
N ASP A 11 3.00 -26.73 24.34
CA ASP A 11 3.05 -27.36 23.02
C ASP A 11 4.13 -26.67 22.17
N PRO A 12 5.03 -27.43 21.49
CA PRO A 12 6.08 -26.84 20.66
C PRO A 12 5.56 -25.83 19.62
N ASN A 13 4.35 -26.01 19.10
CA ASN A 13 3.75 -25.04 18.17
C ASN A 13 3.44 -23.72 18.87
N THR A 14 2.80 -23.77 20.04
CA THR A 14 2.50 -22.58 20.83
C THR A 14 3.76 -21.81 21.22
N TYR A 15 4.85 -22.52 21.54
CA TYR A 15 6.13 -21.88 21.81
C TYR A 15 6.70 -21.16 20.59
N GLN A 16 6.64 -21.78 19.40
CA GLN A 16 7.09 -21.16 18.15
C GLN A 16 6.25 -19.93 17.80
N GLU A 17 4.94 -19.99 17.99
CA GLU A 17 4.02 -18.87 17.73
C GLU A 17 4.30 -17.69 18.69
N LEU A 18 4.51 -17.98 19.97
CA LEU A 18 4.88 -16.96 20.96
C LEU A 18 6.25 -16.33 20.65
N GLU A 19 7.23 -17.13 20.23
CA GLU A 19 8.55 -16.62 19.85
C GLU A 19 8.49 -15.77 18.56
N ALA A 20 7.63 -16.16 17.60
CA ALA A 20 7.36 -15.35 16.40
C ALA A 20 6.72 -14.00 16.76
N LEU A 21 5.69 -14.01 17.61
CA LEU A 21 5.06 -12.78 18.12
C LEU A 21 6.05 -11.91 18.89
N ARG A 22 6.88 -12.52 19.74
CA ARG A 22 7.93 -11.83 20.48
C ARG A 22 8.93 -11.14 19.53
N GLY A 23 9.38 -11.82 18.48
CA GLY A 23 10.26 -11.25 17.47
C GLY A 23 9.64 -10.03 16.78
N LYS A 24 8.36 -10.12 16.39
CA LYS A 24 7.62 -9.02 15.78
C LYS A 24 7.41 -7.85 16.74
N LEU A 25 7.04 -8.12 18.00
CA LEU A 25 6.90 -7.11 19.05
C LEU A 25 8.23 -6.37 19.30
N TRP A 26 9.35 -7.11 19.34
CA TRP A 26 10.66 -6.50 19.52
C TRP A 26 11.05 -5.62 18.33
N SER A 27 10.80 -6.08 17.10
CA SER A 27 11.01 -5.26 15.90
C SER A 27 10.15 -3.99 15.88
N LEU A 28 8.89 -4.08 16.33
CA LEU A 28 8.00 -2.94 16.47
C LEU A 28 8.51 -1.96 17.54
N GLN A 29 8.94 -2.46 18.69
CA GLN A 29 9.53 -1.67 19.77
C GLN A 29 10.80 -0.94 19.30
N GLU A 30 11.69 -1.62 18.57
CA GLU A 30 12.90 -1.02 18.01
C GLU A 30 12.53 0.12 17.05
N THR A 31 11.59 -0.12 16.15
CA THR A 31 11.07 0.88 15.21
C THR A 31 10.51 2.10 15.95
N PHE A 32 9.71 1.90 16.99
CA PHE A 32 9.20 2.99 17.84
C PHE A 32 10.32 3.75 18.54
N SER A 33 11.32 3.05 19.08
CA SER A 33 12.47 3.67 19.76
C SER A 33 13.27 4.56 18.81
N THR A 34 13.55 4.07 17.60
CA THR A 34 14.24 4.83 16.56
C THR A 34 13.43 6.05 16.12
N HIS A 35 12.11 5.89 15.91
CA HIS A 35 11.24 7.00 15.53
C HIS A 35 11.12 8.05 16.64
N LEU A 36 11.01 7.62 17.89
CA LEU A 36 10.96 8.54 19.03
C LEU A 36 12.28 9.31 19.17
N THR A 37 13.42 8.65 18.95
CA THR A 37 14.73 9.31 18.94
C THR A 37 14.80 10.35 17.82
N TYR A 38 14.34 10.00 16.62
CA TYR A 38 14.25 10.92 15.48
C TYR A 38 13.37 12.15 15.79
N LEU A 39 12.23 11.96 16.47
CA LEU A 39 11.33 13.06 16.85
C LEU A 39 11.91 13.93 17.97
N LYS A 40 12.72 13.35 18.87
CA LYS A 40 13.39 14.08 19.96
C LYS A 40 14.57 14.91 19.46
N GLU A 41 15.29 14.42 18.45
CA GLU A 41 16.44 15.09 17.84
C GLU A 41 16.20 15.29 16.33
N PRO A 42 15.25 16.17 15.95
CA PRO A 42 14.96 16.39 14.55
C PRO A 42 16.19 17.01 13.86
N LYS A 43 16.81 16.26 12.95
CA LYS A 43 17.79 16.84 12.02
C LYS A 43 17.01 17.79 11.11
N PHE A 44 17.11 19.08 11.40
CA PHE A 44 16.43 20.10 10.61
C PHE A 44 17.04 20.18 9.20
N PRO A 45 16.24 20.35 8.14
CA PRO A 45 14.78 20.48 8.15
C PRO A 45 14.04 19.13 8.23
N PHE A 46 12.97 19.12 9.02
CA PHE A 46 12.01 18.02 9.07
C PHE A 46 11.27 17.94 7.73
N THR A 47 11.33 16.80 7.05
CA THR A 47 10.65 16.61 5.77
C THR A 47 9.45 15.68 5.95
N TRP A 48 8.28 16.11 5.48
CA TRP A 48 7.06 15.33 5.53
C TRP A 48 7.20 13.92 4.91
N PRO A 49 7.89 13.73 3.77
CA PRO A 49 8.13 12.39 3.23
C PRO A 49 8.88 11.45 4.18
N ASP A 50 9.87 11.96 4.94
CA ASP A 50 10.62 11.13 5.90
C ASP A 50 9.73 10.73 7.09
N LEU A 51 8.88 11.64 7.58
CA LEU A 51 7.89 11.30 8.60
C LEU A 51 6.88 10.26 8.09
N LEU A 52 6.34 10.46 6.89
CA LEU A 52 5.38 9.56 6.29
C LEU A 52 5.99 8.17 6.09
N ASN A 53 7.23 8.08 5.63
CA ASN A 53 7.93 6.81 5.49
C ASN A 53 8.08 6.08 6.84
N LYS A 54 8.39 6.81 7.91
CA LYS A 54 8.43 6.25 9.28
C LYS A 54 7.05 5.75 9.72
N PHE A 55 5.98 6.48 9.46
CA PHE A 55 4.63 6.01 9.75
C PHE A 55 4.26 4.77 8.92
N ASN A 56 4.58 4.74 7.63
CA ASN A 56 4.33 3.58 6.77
C ASN A 56 5.09 2.34 7.26
N MET A 57 6.35 2.49 7.69
CA MET A 57 7.10 1.41 8.32
C MET A 57 6.41 0.91 9.60
N LEU A 58 5.92 1.82 10.44
CA LEU A 58 5.20 1.47 11.66
C LEU A 58 3.91 0.69 11.33
N THR A 59 3.11 1.20 10.40
CA THR A 59 1.85 0.60 9.96
C THR A 59 2.09 -0.80 9.39
N ALA A 60 3.11 -0.98 8.55
CA ALA A 60 3.44 -2.29 7.99
C ALA A 60 3.85 -3.30 9.07
N ARG A 61 4.67 -2.88 10.05
CA ARG A 61 5.07 -3.74 11.18
C ARG A 61 3.89 -4.09 12.08
N PHE A 62 3.01 -3.12 12.35
CA PHE A 62 1.80 -3.33 13.13
C PHE A 62 0.82 -4.26 12.42
N ALA A 63 0.52 -4.03 11.13
CA ALA A 63 -0.36 -4.89 10.35
C ALA A 63 0.13 -6.35 10.32
N SER A 64 1.44 -6.56 10.14
CA SER A 64 2.02 -7.91 10.17
C SER A 64 1.93 -8.58 11.56
N LEU A 65 2.00 -7.81 12.65
CA LEU A 65 1.78 -8.33 14.00
C LEU A 65 0.30 -8.67 14.23
N SER A 66 -0.60 -7.78 13.81
CA SER A 66 -2.05 -7.97 13.94
C SER A 66 -2.55 -9.18 13.16
N GLU A 67 -2.05 -9.40 11.95
CA GLU A 67 -2.40 -10.55 11.13
C GLU A 67 -1.99 -11.88 11.80
N ASP A 68 -0.74 -11.98 12.27
CA ASP A 68 -0.28 -13.16 13.01
C ASP A 68 -1.08 -13.36 14.29
N PHE A 69 -1.28 -12.30 15.06
CA PHE A 69 -2.03 -12.37 16.31
C PHE A 69 -3.47 -12.87 16.06
N TYR A 70 -4.14 -12.32 15.05
CA TYR A 70 -5.48 -12.75 14.64
C TYR A 70 -5.51 -14.20 14.15
N ASN A 71 -4.49 -14.62 13.39
CA ASN A 71 -4.35 -16.00 12.94
C ASN A 71 -4.23 -16.99 14.12
N TYR A 72 -3.54 -16.60 15.19
CA TYR A 72 -3.36 -17.43 16.39
C TYR A 72 -4.53 -17.35 17.38
N THR A 73 -5.44 -16.37 17.23
CA THR A 73 -6.62 -16.20 18.10
C THR A 73 -7.93 -16.69 17.49
N GLU A 74 -8.19 -16.46 16.21
CA GLU A 74 -9.54 -16.62 15.63
C GLU A 74 -9.73 -17.87 14.74
N LYS A 75 -8.67 -18.48 14.21
CA LYS A 75 -8.77 -19.64 13.30
C LYS A 75 -9.05 -20.97 14.01
N GLY A 76 -10.24 -21.09 14.61
CA GLY A 76 -10.87 -22.37 14.98
C GLY A 76 -10.04 -23.32 15.86
N SER A 77 -10.12 -24.62 15.59
CA SER A 77 -9.49 -25.70 16.39
C SER A 77 -7.98 -25.53 16.61
N ASN A 78 -7.30 -24.73 15.77
CA ASN A 78 -5.87 -24.48 15.82
C ASN A 78 -5.49 -23.20 16.60
N ALA A 79 -6.47 -22.43 17.11
CA ALA A 79 -6.17 -21.30 17.98
C ALA A 79 -5.52 -21.79 19.28
N THR A 80 -4.33 -21.28 19.57
CA THR A 80 -3.49 -21.67 20.72
C THR A 80 -3.56 -20.63 21.82
N LEU A 81 -3.52 -19.33 21.47
CA LEU A 81 -3.43 -18.23 22.44
C LEU A 81 -4.63 -18.14 23.39
N PRO A 82 -5.90 -18.27 22.93
CA PRO A 82 -7.05 -18.21 23.85
C PRO A 82 -7.09 -19.35 24.88
N LYS A 83 -6.37 -20.45 24.62
CA LYS A 83 -6.29 -21.61 25.52
C LYS A 83 -5.19 -21.47 26.58
N LEU A 84 -4.35 -20.43 26.49
CA LEU A 84 -3.23 -20.20 27.39
C LEU A 84 -3.63 -19.27 28.54
N MET A 85 -3.18 -19.63 29.74
CA MET A 85 -3.26 -18.78 30.91
C MET A 85 -1.85 -18.47 31.40
N VAL A 86 -1.49 -17.20 31.41
CA VAL A 86 -0.18 -16.74 31.89
C VAL A 86 -0.26 -16.48 33.38
N HIS A 87 0.58 -17.16 34.15
CA HIS A 87 0.76 -16.90 35.58
C HIS A 87 2.25 -16.84 35.91
N PRO A 88 2.66 -16.10 36.95
CA PRO A 88 4.04 -16.13 37.43
C PRO A 88 4.47 -17.55 37.79
N TYR A 89 5.65 -17.96 37.34
CA TYR A 89 6.23 -19.28 37.68
C TYR A 89 6.62 -19.35 39.16
N ILE A 90 7.10 -18.23 39.72
CA ILE A 90 7.44 -18.09 41.13
C ILE A 90 6.41 -17.15 41.77
N PRO A 91 5.75 -17.56 42.87
CA PRO A 91 4.87 -16.66 43.63
C PRO A 91 5.63 -15.42 44.09
N THR A 92 4.98 -14.27 44.01
CA THR A 92 5.55 -13.00 44.47
C THR A 92 5.81 -13.05 45.98
N THR A 93 7.02 -12.67 46.37
CA THR A 93 7.44 -12.69 47.78
C THR A 93 7.33 -11.32 48.43
N THR A 94 7.35 -10.25 47.62
CA THR A 94 7.26 -8.86 48.08
C THR A 94 6.09 -8.12 47.43
N GLU A 95 5.57 -7.09 48.12
CA GLU A 95 4.53 -6.22 47.59
C GLU A 95 4.97 -5.47 46.31
N GLN A 96 6.27 -5.14 46.20
CA GLN A 96 6.84 -4.51 45.01
C GLN A 96 6.79 -5.42 43.79
N GLU A 97 7.14 -6.71 43.94
CA GLU A 97 7.02 -7.70 42.87
C GLU A 97 5.56 -7.87 42.45
N THR A 98 4.63 -7.93 43.41
CA THR A 98 3.19 -7.99 43.13
C THR A 98 2.72 -6.80 42.31
N ASN A 99 3.14 -5.59 42.67
CA ASN A 99 2.76 -4.38 41.95
C ASN A 99 3.30 -4.37 40.51
N ILE A 100 4.56 -4.72 40.30
CA ILE A 100 5.17 -4.79 38.96
C ILE A 100 4.46 -5.83 38.09
N LEU A 101 4.24 -7.03 38.62
CA LEU A 101 3.56 -8.10 37.88
C LEU A 101 2.11 -7.77 37.58
N SER A 102 1.42 -7.04 38.46
CA SER A 102 0.05 -6.56 38.21
C SER A 102 -0.02 -5.64 36.98
N VAL A 103 1.03 -4.86 36.73
CA VAL A 103 1.13 -3.96 35.57
C VAL A 103 1.50 -4.74 34.31
N LEU A 104 2.43 -5.69 34.40
CA LEU A 104 2.87 -6.51 33.25
C LEU A 104 1.79 -7.47 32.74
N LEU A 105 0.97 -8.02 33.64
CA LEU A 105 -0.12 -8.95 33.32
C LEU A 105 -1.47 -8.24 33.17
N ARG A 106 -1.48 -6.90 33.13
CA ARG A 106 -2.71 -6.13 32.99
C ARG A 106 -3.35 -6.38 31.63
N THR A 107 -4.61 -6.82 31.65
CA THR A 107 -5.47 -6.95 30.46
C THR A 107 -6.48 -5.80 30.31
N LYS A 108 -6.59 -4.93 31.33
CA LYS A 108 -7.47 -3.76 31.28
C LYS A 108 -6.97 -2.77 30.24
N LEU A 109 -7.88 -2.35 29.36
CA LEU A 109 -7.66 -1.36 28.32
C LEU A 109 -7.12 -0.03 28.89
N ILE A 110 -6.52 0.76 28.00
CA ILE A 110 -6.07 2.11 28.31
C ILE A 110 -7.31 3.02 28.42
N PRO A 111 -7.37 3.98 29.37
CA PRO A 111 -8.57 4.79 29.60
C PRO A 111 -9.12 5.51 28.36
N ASP A 112 -8.23 5.97 27.46
CA ASP A 112 -8.65 6.65 26.23
C ASP A 112 -9.38 5.70 25.27
N ILE A 113 -8.97 4.44 25.21
CA ILE A 113 -9.64 3.39 24.42
C ILE A 113 -10.97 3.02 25.08
N GLU A 114 -11.02 2.87 26.41
CA GLU A 114 -12.26 2.59 27.14
C GLU A 114 -13.31 3.69 26.91
N LYS A 115 -12.89 4.95 26.89
CA LYS A 115 -13.76 6.09 26.61
C LYS A 115 -14.27 6.05 25.17
N LEU A 116 -13.40 5.78 24.21
CA LEU A 116 -13.78 5.69 22.80
C LEU A 116 -14.75 4.54 22.52
N GLU A 117 -14.54 3.37 23.15
CA GLU A 117 -15.48 2.24 23.07
C GLU A 117 -16.84 2.58 23.66
N ALA A 118 -16.88 3.23 24.83
CA ALA A 118 -18.13 3.67 25.45
C ALA A 118 -18.88 4.71 24.60
N GLU A 119 -18.17 5.66 23.99
CA GLU A 119 -18.75 6.67 23.08
C GLU A 119 -19.30 6.01 21.80
N THR A 120 -18.57 5.05 21.25
CA THR A 120 -19.00 4.29 20.06
C THR A 120 -20.25 3.47 20.37
N GLN A 121 -20.28 2.76 21.50
CA GLN A 121 -21.45 2.00 21.96
C GLN A 121 -22.67 2.90 22.19
N ALA A 122 -22.48 4.08 22.80
CA ALA A 122 -23.55 5.05 23.00
C ALA A 122 -24.11 5.56 21.65
N THR A 123 -23.22 5.80 20.68
CA THR A 123 -23.61 6.24 19.33
C THR A 123 -24.41 5.16 18.61
N ILE A 124 -23.95 3.91 18.62
CA ILE A 124 -24.67 2.77 18.04
C ILE A 124 -26.05 2.60 18.69
N ALA A 125 -26.13 2.68 20.02
CA ALA A 125 -27.41 2.57 20.74
C ALA A 125 -28.38 3.70 20.36
N GLN A 126 -27.88 4.91 20.13
CA GLN A 126 -28.68 6.04 19.68
C GLN A 126 -29.20 5.84 18.25
N GLU A 127 -28.36 5.36 17.33
CA GLU A 127 -28.76 5.06 15.95
C GLU A 127 -29.83 3.97 15.90
N LEU A 128 -29.67 2.90 16.68
CA LEU A 128 -30.66 1.81 16.78
C LEU A 128 -32.06 2.29 17.22
N LEU A 129 -32.12 3.23 18.17
CA LEU A 129 -33.40 3.82 18.60
C LEU A 129 -34.02 4.72 17.52
N THR A 130 -33.20 5.31 16.66
CA THR A 130 -33.64 6.25 15.62
C THR A 130 -34.19 5.50 14.41
N ASP A 131 -33.55 4.39 14.00
CA ASP A 131 -34.03 3.54 12.90
C ASP A 131 -35.28 2.74 13.25
N ASN A 132 -35.41 2.30 14.51
CA ASN A 132 -36.62 1.62 14.98
C ASN A 132 -37.84 2.54 15.00
N ASN A 133 -37.72 3.87 15.15
CA ASN A 133 -38.89 4.74 15.18
C ASN A 133 -39.67 4.80 13.85
N ASN A 134 -39.06 4.42 12.72
CA ASN A 134 -39.75 4.35 11.42
C ASN A 134 -40.45 3.00 11.15
N THR A 135 -40.18 1.96 11.93
CA THR A 135 -40.81 0.62 11.77
C THR A 135 -41.48 0.08 13.04
N ALA A 136 -41.21 0.64 14.22
CA ALA A 136 -41.65 0.14 15.53
C ALA A 136 -43.01 0.69 16.00
N SER A 137 -43.73 1.47 15.20
CA SER A 137 -45.11 1.85 15.54
C SER A 137 -46.11 0.68 15.48
N GLN A 138 -45.69 -0.55 15.16
CA GLN A 138 -46.59 -1.72 15.07
C GLN A 138 -46.14 -3.03 15.72
N VAL A 139 -44.95 -3.14 16.34
CA VAL A 139 -44.57 -4.40 17.04
C VAL A 139 -44.73 -4.23 18.55
N VAL A 140 -46.00 -4.39 18.91
CA VAL A 140 -46.62 -4.56 20.22
C VAL A 140 -45.80 -5.41 21.20
N HIS A 141 -45.26 -4.77 22.22
CA HIS A 141 -45.33 -5.05 23.67
C HIS A 141 -45.25 -6.49 24.26
N ASN A 142 -45.03 -7.59 23.53
CA ASN A 142 -44.99 -8.96 24.10
C ASN A 142 -44.11 -9.95 23.32
N ALA A 143 -42.97 -9.50 22.77
CA ALA A 143 -41.94 -10.42 22.27
C ALA A 143 -40.81 -10.49 23.30
N ASP A 144 -40.42 -11.71 23.66
CA ASP A 144 -39.30 -12.02 24.55
C ASP A 144 -38.06 -11.21 24.12
N ASP A 145 -37.51 -10.38 25.01
CA ASP A 145 -36.41 -9.45 24.69
C ASP A 145 -35.23 -10.19 24.02
N GLU A 146 -35.02 -11.45 24.39
CA GLU A 146 -33.99 -12.33 23.83
C GLU A 146 -34.25 -12.68 22.35
N GLN A 147 -35.51 -12.87 21.95
CA GLN A 147 -35.88 -13.12 20.55
C GLN A 147 -35.73 -11.85 19.70
N LEU A 148 -36.04 -10.68 20.27
CA LEU A 148 -35.82 -9.39 19.61
C LEU A 148 -34.33 -9.15 19.37
N ILE A 149 -33.49 -9.34 20.40
CA ILE A 149 -32.04 -9.24 20.29
C ILE A 149 -31.49 -10.21 19.23
N TYR A 150 -31.94 -11.47 19.24
CA TYR A 150 -31.52 -12.46 18.25
C TYR A 150 -31.91 -12.05 16.83
N SER A 151 -33.12 -11.54 16.63
CA SER A 151 -33.60 -11.08 15.32
C SER A 151 -32.83 -9.87 14.79
N GLN A 152 -32.51 -8.91 15.68
CA GLN A 152 -31.70 -7.74 15.34
C GLN A 152 -30.26 -8.16 15.00
N LEU A 153 -29.65 -9.02 15.82
CA LEU A 153 -28.30 -9.52 15.56
C LEU A 153 -28.22 -10.27 14.23
N LYS A 154 -29.25 -11.05 13.88
CA LYS A 154 -29.35 -11.71 12.58
C LYS A 154 -29.43 -10.70 11.43
N GLN A 155 -30.21 -9.64 11.58
CA GLN A 155 -30.30 -8.56 10.58
C GLN A 155 -28.95 -7.85 10.40
N TRP A 156 -28.25 -7.56 11.50
CA TRP A 156 -26.91 -6.98 11.47
C TRP A 156 -25.89 -7.88 10.79
N ASN A 157 -25.89 -9.18 11.10
CA ASN A 157 -25.01 -10.13 10.41
C ASN A 157 -25.30 -10.18 8.90
N GLN A 158 -26.57 -10.13 8.49
CA GLN A 158 -26.93 -10.07 7.07
C GLN A 158 -26.47 -8.78 6.38
N LEU A 159 -26.59 -7.64 7.08
CA LEU A 159 -26.09 -6.35 6.58
C LEU A 159 -24.57 -6.35 6.46
N LEU A 160 -23.88 -6.92 7.45
CA LEU A 160 -22.43 -7.09 7.46
C LEU A 160 -21.99 -7.99 6.30
N GLU A 161 -22.58 -9.18 6.14
CA GLU A 161 -22.29 -10.09 5.02
C GLU A 161 -22.50 -9.41 3.66
N ARG A 162 -23.56 -8.62 3.51
CA ARG A 162 -23.82 -7.86 2.28
C ARG A 162 -22.75 -6.79 2.06
N HIS A 163 -22.38 -6.04 3.10
CA HIS A 163 -21.33 -5.03 3.03
C HIS A 163 -19.99 -5.67 2.63
N ASP A 164 -19.61 -6.76 3.27
CA ASP A 164 -18.36 -7.47 3.00
C ASP A 164 -18.32 -7.99 1.56
N ARG A 165 -19.45 -8.52 1.06
CA ARG A 165 -19.56 -8.90 -0.34
C ARG A 165 -19.36 -7.71 -1.28
N LEU A 166 -20.00 -6.57 -1.01
CA LEU A 166 -19.84 -5.36 -1.82
C LEU A 166 -18.40 -4.84 -1.79
N ALA A 167 -17.72 -4.90 -0.65
CA ALA A 167 -16.32 -4.50 -0.51
C ALA A 167 -15.39 -5.42 -1.32
N VAL A 168 -15.64 -6.74 -1.31
CA VAL A 168 -14.92 -7.71 -2.15
C VAL A 168 -15.19 -7.44 -3.64
N ASP A 169 -16.45 -7.25 -4.03
CA ASP A 169 -16.82 -6.96 -5.42
C ASP A 169 -16.16 -5.66 -5.92
N ALA A 170 -16.13 -4.61 -5.09
CA ALA A 170 -15.44 -3.35 -5.40
C ALA A 170 -13.92 -3.54 -5.53
N THR A 171 -13.31 -4.37 -4.68
CA THR A 171 -11.88 -4.68 -4.75
C THR A 171 -11.56 -5.43 -6.04
N ASN A 172 -12.39 -6.41 -6.41
CA ASN A 172 -12.23 -7.16 -7.66
C ASN A 172 -12.39 -6.24 -8.87
N PHE A 173 -13.39 -5.36 -8.87
CA PHE A 173 -13.60 -4.39 -9.94
C PHE A 173 -12.40 -3.45 -10.12
N ILE A 174 -11.84 -2.93 -9.02
CA ILE A 174 -10.62 -2.09 -9.08
C ILE A 174 -9.43 -2.92 -9.58
N SER A 175 -9.31 -4.18 -9.16
CA SER A 175 -8.25 -5.07 -9.62
C SER A 175 -8.34 -5.33 -11.12
N GLU A 176 -9.54 -5.61 -11.64
CA GLU A 176 -9.82 -5.77 -13.08
C GLU A 176 -9.45 -4.50 -13.84
N LEU A 177 -9.98 -3.35 -13.42
CA LEU A 177 -9.68 -2.05 -14.03
C LEU A 177 -8.16 -1.75 -14.02
N SER A 178 -7.48 -2.05 -12.91
CA SER A 178 -6.05 -1.84 -12.76
C SER A 178 -5.21 -2.76 -13.63
N THR A 179 -5.75 -3.93 -14.00
CA THR A 179 -5.08 -4.93 -14.86
C THR A 179 -5.29 -4.56 -16.32
N ASP A 180 -6.52 -4.20 -16.69
CA ASP A 180 -6.91 -3.82 -18.06
C ASP A 180 -6.22 -2.53 -18.50
N HIS A 181 -6.08 -1.56 -17.59
CA HIS A 181 -5.43 -0.28 -17.87
C HIS A 181 -4.00 -0.18 -17.31
N ARG A 182 -3.45 -1.28 -16.77
CA ARG A 182 -2.06 -1.31 -16.27
C ARG A 182 -1.03 -0.79 -17.29
N PRO A 183 -1.12 -1.18 -18.58
CA PRO A 183 -0.19 -0.69 -19.58
C PRO A 183 -0.26 0.83 -19.73
N ASN A 184 -1.49 1.38 -19.75
CA ASN A 184 -1.75 2.81 -19.96
C ASN A 184 -1.24 3.67 -18.80
N PHE A 185 -1.21 3.18 -17.56
CA PHE A 185 -0.65 3.92 -16.43
C PHE A 185 0.88 4.12 -16.51
N MET A 186 1.56 3.31 -17.32
CA MET A 186 3.02 3.36 -17.51
C MET A 186 3.43 4.09 -18.79
N LEU A 187 2.50 4.35 -19.71
CA LEU A 187 2.76 5.24 -20.85
C LEU A 187 3.03 6.65 -20.32
N ARG A 188 4.07 7.28 -20.85
CA ARG A 188 4.24 8.72 -20.68
C ARG A 188 3.25 9.39 -21.63
N TYR A 189 2.65 10.50 -21.23
CA TYR A 189 1.75 11.25 -22.12
C TYR A 189 2.41 11.67 -23.44
N GLU A 190 3.75 11.68 -23.52
CA GLU A 190 4.49 11.86 -24.78
C GLU A 190 4.27 10.68 -25.76
N ASP A 191 4.18 9.44 -25.26
CA ASP A 191 3.96 8.24 -26.09
C ASP A 191 2.49 8.10 -26.56
N GLN A 192 1.54 8.82 -25.96
CA GLN A 192 0.13 8.81 -26.38
C GLN A 192 -0.16 9.83 -27.48
N VAL A 193 0.60 10.92 -27.57
CA VAL A 193 0.45 11.89 -28.65
C VAL A 193 0.96 11.29 -29.95
N ASP A 194 2.07 10.55 -29.92
CA ASP A 194 2.59 9.84 -31.09
C ASP A 194 1.61 8.75 -31.60
N GLU A 195 0.89 8.05 -30.71
CA GLU A 195 -0.11 7.02 -31.11
C GLU A 195 -1.48 7.60 -31.53
N GLU A 196 -1.89 8.76 -31.01
CA GLU A 196 -3.14 9.43 -31.43
C GLU A 196 -2.95 10.29 -32.70
N GLU A 197 -1.75 10.84 -32.96
CA GLU A 197 -1.41 11.50 -34.23
C GLU A 197 -1.27 10.48 -35.38
N ASP A 198 -0.76 9.26 -35.11
CA ASP A 198 -0.63 8.19 -36.14
C ASP A 198 -1.99 7.69 -36.70
N ASP A 199 -3.08 7.79 -35.93
CA ASP A 199 -4.41 7.26 -36.32
C ASP A 199 -5.38 8.33 -36.88
N ASP A 200 -5.15 9.63 -36.66
CA ASP A 200 -6.01 10.72 -37.17
C ASP A 200 -5.32 11.64 -38.22
N ASP A 201 -4.00 11.59 -38.42
CA ASP A 201 -3.27 12.40 -39.42
C ASP A 201 -2.96 11.66 -40.75
N ASN A 202 -3.71 10.59 -41.06
CA ASN A 202 -3.43 9.73 -42.20
C ASN A 202 -3.80 10.27 -43.61
N GLU A 203 -4.14 11.57 -43.73
CA GLU A 203 -4.37 12.23 -45.02
C GLU A 203 -3.51 13.47 -45.31
N GLU A 204 -2.82 14.09 -44.34
CA GLU A 204 -1.99 15.29 -44.60
C GLU A 204 -0.46 15.03 -44.50
N ASP A 205 0.00 14.01 -43.77
CA ASP A 205 1.45 13.74 -43.59
C ASP A 205 2.14 12.94 -44.72
N LYS A 206 1.37 12.43 -45.69
CA LYS A 206 1.97 11.75 -46.86
C LYS A 206 2.73 12.69 -47.80
N ASP A 207 2.48 14.00 -47.72
CA ASP A 207 3.12 14.98 -48.58
C ASP A 207 4.42 15.55 -47.97
N GLU A 208 4.59 15.58 -46.64
CA GLU A 208 5.83 16.05 -45.99
C GLU A 208 6.92 14.95 -45.91
N GLU A 209 6.58 13.68 -45.64
CA GLU A 209 7.56 12.58 -45.67
C GLU A 209 8.14 12.35 -47.10
N MET A 210 7.35 12.57 -48.15
CA MET A 210 7.84 12.46 -49.53
C MET A 210 8.81 13.59 -49.93
N GLU A 211 8.73 14.77 -49.31
CA GLU A 211 9.69 15.85 -49.57
C GLU A 211 11.04 15.59 -48.89
N ASP A 212 11.02 15.09 -47.65
CA ASP A 212 12.22 14.71 -46.87
C ASP A 212 12.97 13.53 -47.49
N GLU A 213 12.25 12.56 -48.08
CA GLU A 213 12.84 11.42 -48.78
C GLU A 213 13.65 11.80 -50.04
N GLN A 214 13.56 13.02 -50.56
CA GLN A 214 14.26 13.47 -51.78
C GLN A 214 15.27 14.61 -51.56
N GLU A 215 15.35 15.19 -50.35
CA GLU A 215 16.29 16.29 -50.07
C GLU A 215 17.76 15.86 -50.22
N TRP A 216 18.08 14.64 -49.82
CA TRP A 216 19.44 14.11 -49.89
C TRP A 216 19.89 13.89 -51.35
N GLU A 217 18.98 13.48 -52.24
CA GLU A 217 19.24 13.40 -53.68
C GLU A 217 19.44 14.78 -54.31
N LYS A 218 18.59 15.76 -53.96
CA LYS A 218 18.71 17.17 -54.43
C LYS A 218 20.03 17.80 -54.01
N MET A 219 20.55 17.43 -52.84
CA MET A 219 21.83 17.90 -52.30
C MET A 219 23.04 17.08 -52.78
N GLY A 220 22.81 16.04 -53.60
CA GLY A 220 23.85 15.23 -54.24
C GLY A 220 24.50 14.18 -53.33
N PHE A 221 23.88 13.85 -52.19
CA PHE A 221 24.41 12.83 -51.29
C PHE A 221 24.20 11.42 -51.86
N PRO A 222 25.15 10.49 -51.64
CA PRO A 222 25.08 9.13 -52.20
C PRO A 222 24.08 8.19 -51.49
N SER A 223 23.67 8.53 -50.26
CA SER A 223 22.60 7.84 -49.55
C SER A 223 22.03 8.74 -48.45
N GLU A 224 20.78 8.46 -48.08
CA GLU A 224 20.07 9.14 -47.00
C GLU A 224 20.83 9.03 -45.66
N GLU A 225 21.44 7.88 -45.36
CA GLU A 225 22.24 7.67 -44.14
C GLU A 225 23.45 8.61 -44.05
N VAL A 226 24.09 8.92 -45.18
CA VAL A 226 25.24 9.83 -45.23
C VAL A 226 24.79 11.27 -45.03
N TRP A 227 23.62 11.63 -45.57
CA TRP A 227 22.99 12.93 -45.35
C TRP A 227 22.54 13.12 -43.90
N LYS A 228 21.87 12.14 -43.28
CA LYS A 228 21.48 12.18 -41.85
C LYS A 228 22.70 12.35 -40.94
N LYS A 229 23.81 11.66 -41.24
CA LYS A 229 25.09 11.82 -40.51
C LYS A 229 25.67 13.24 -40.67
N TRP A 230 25.59 13.82 -41.87
CA TRP A 230 26.03 15.19 -42.11
C TRP A 230 25.12 16.22 -41.40
N LYS A 231 23.81 16.01 -41.39
CA LYS A 231 22.82 16.85 -40.68
C LYS A 231 23.11 16.86 -39.17
N LEU A 232 23.41 15.69 -38.61
CA LEU A 232 23.82 15.56 -37.21
C LEU A 232 25.16 16.26 -36.92
N GLU A 233 26.14 16.17 -37.84
CA GLU A 233 27.42 16.87 -37.73
C GLU A 233 27.22 18.40 -37.68
N CYS A 234 26.41 18.94 -38.60
CA CYS A 234 26.06 20.35 -38.64
C CYS A 234 25.30 20.81 -37.39
N LEU A 235 24.38 19.99 -36.87
CA LEU A 235 23.65 20.27 -35.64
C LEU A 235 24.60 20.33 -34.43
N MET A 236 25.51 19.36 -34.29
CA MET A 236 26.53 19.38 -33.24
C MET A 236 27.45 20.59 -33.35
N ASN A 237 27.83 21.00 -34.57
CA ASN A 237 28.63 22.19 -34.79
C ASN A 237 27.85 23.49 -34.49
N PHE A 238 26.56 23.52 -34.74
CA PHE A 238 25.69 24.64 -34.39
C PHE A 238 25.62 24.82 -32.87
N TYR A 239 25.38 23.74 -32.12
CA TYR A 239 25.34 23.80 -30.66
C TYR A 239 26.69 24.10 -30.01
N SER A 240 27.81 23.74 -30.66
CA SER A 240 29.16 23.97 -30.10
C SER A 240 29.80 25.29 -30.54
N SER A 241 29.51 25.79 -31.75
CA SER A 241 30.20 26.95 -32.35
C SER A 241 29.26 28.04 -32.88
N GLY A 242 27.94 27.83 -32.85
CA GLY A 242 26.94 28.77 -33.36
C GLY A 242 26.88 28.88 -34.89
N LYS A 243 27.56 27.98 -35.62
CA LYS A 243 27.61 27.98 -37.09
C LYS A 243 26.77 26.85 -37.65
N SER A 244 25.89 27.17 -38.60
CA SER A 244 24.93 26.25 -39.21
C SER A 244 25.55 25.24 -40.19
N GLU A 245 26.78 25.48 -40.67
CA GLU A 245 27.47 24.55 -41.57
C GLU A 245 28.92 24.32 -41.16
N ILE A 246 29.38 23.06 -41.32
CA ILE A 246 30.79 22.69 -41.24
C ILE A 246 31.44 22.89 -42.61
N ILE A 247 32.18 23.98 -42.76
CA ILE A 247 32.95 24.27 -43.97
C ILE A 247 34.08 23.23 -44.08
N GLY A 248 33.96 22.32 -45.05
CA GLY A 248 34.95 21.28 -45.33
C GLY A 248 34.64 19.90 -44.77
N SER A 249 33.40 19.62 -44.33
CA SER A 249 32.98 18.25 -43.95
C SER A 249 33.27 17.26 -45.08
N ASP A 250 33.91 16.14 -44.73
CA ASP A 250 34.27 15.09 -45.67
C ASP A 250 33.01 14.39 -46.22
N LEU A 251 31.89 14.41 -45.48
CA LEU A 251 30.59 13.90 -45.92
C LEU A 251 29.99 14.75 -47.05
N LYS A 252 30.13 16.09 -46.98
CA LYS A 252 29.70 17.02 -48.05
C LYS A 252 30.63 16.95 -49.27
N LYS A 253 31.91 16.63 -49.09
CA LYS A 253 32.85 16.40 -50.21
C LYS A 253 32.54 15.10 -50.96
N LEU A 254 32.14 14.04 -50.24
CA LEU A 254 31.72 12.78 -50.85
C LEU A 254 30.51 12.97 -51.78
N ALA A 255 29.54 13.80 -51.39
CA ALA A 255 28.41 14.20 -52.22
C ALA A 255 28.82 14.94 -53.52
N ALA A 256 29.80 15.84 -53.43
CA ALA A 256 30.30 16.60 -54.59
C ALA A 256 31.13 15.75 -55.58
N THR A 257 31.68 14.61 -55.14
CA THR A 257 32.44 13.70 -56.01
C THR A 257 31.56 12.73 -56.80
N THR A 258 30.37 12.40 -56.30
CA THR A 258 29.41 11.51 -56.98
C THR A 258 28.60 12.18 -58.08
N THR A 259 28.42 13.50 -58.03
CA THR A 259 27.69 14.30 -59.03
C THR A 259 28.51 14.68 -60.28
N LYS A 260 29.79 14.27 -60.37
CA LYS A 260 30.71 14.61 -61.48
C LYS A 260 30.96 13.49 -62.51
N LYS A 261 30.01 12.56 -62.68
CA LYS A 261 30.07 11.53 -63.74
C LYS A 261 29.04 11.77 -64.83
#